data_AF-A0A3D4TJU5-F1
#
_entry.id   AF-A0A3D4TJU5-F1
#
_cell.length_a   1.000
_cell.length_b   1.000
_cell.length_c   1.000
_cell.angle_alpha   90.00
_cell.angle_beta   90.00
_cell.angle_gamma   90.00
#
_symmetry.space_group_name_H-M   'P 1'
#
loop_
_entity.id
_entity.type
_entity.pdbx_description
1 polymer ?
#
loop_
_entity_poly.entity_id
_entity_poly.type
_entity_poly.pdbx_seq_one_letter_code
_entity_poly.pdbx_strand_id
1 'polypeptide(L)'
;MPSTALIQNDIVVFGLIAATLGAVFWTASREQGLWKRFYTFVPALLLCYLIPGIYNTVGLIDGQNTKLYNPIARDILLPAALILLTLAVDIKGILRLGPKLVLMYLGASASIMPSV
;
A
#
# COMPACT_ATOMS: atom_id res chain seq x y z
N MET A 1 11.97 -9.68 -23.65
CA MET A 1 12.95 -8.67 -24.15
C MET A 1 13.45 -7.93 -22.92
N PRO A 2 14.76 -7.75 -22.71
CA PRO A 2 15.25 -7.13 -21.48
C PRO A 2 14.85 -5.65 -21.54
N SER A 3 13.82 -5.27 -20.77
CA SER A 3 13.49 -3.85 -20.59
C SER A 3 14.61 -3.24 -19.74
N THR A 4 15.57 -2.62 -20.42
CA THR A 4 16.57 -1.77 -19.79
C THR A 4 15.83 -0.66 -19.05
N ALA A 5 15.75 -0.76 -17.72
CA ALA A 5 15.20 0.29 -16.89
C ALA A 5 15.92 1.61 -17.21
N LEU A 6 15.18 2.62 -17.66
CA LEU A 6 15.74 3.91 -18.08
C LEU A 6 16.30 4.71 -16.87
N ILE A 7 15.86 4.34 -15.65
CA ILE A 7 16.36 4.88 -14.39
C ILE A 7 16.93 3.73 -13.56
N GLN A 8 18.25 3.58 -13.61
CA GLN A 8 19.03 2.62 -12.82
C GLN A 8 19.31 3.09 -11.39
N ASN A 9 18.91 4.32 -11.05
CA ASN A 9 19.24 4.93 -9.77
C ASN A 9 18.12 4.68 -8.75
N ASP A 10 18.37 3.75 -7.81
CA ASP A 10 17.45 3.38 -6.73
C ASP A 10 16.89 4.60 -5.97
N ILE A 11 17.69 5.67 -5.81
CA ILE A 11 17.30 6.88 -5.07
C ILE A 11 16.24 7.67 -5.82
N VAL A 12 16.35 7.77 -7.16
CA VAL A 12 15.39 8.51 -7.99
C VAL A 12 14.06 7.76 -8.04
N VAL A 13 14.10 6.43 -8.15
CA VAL A 13 12.91 5.56 -8.07
C VAL A 13 12.22 5.73 -6.71
N PHE A 14 12.99 5.75 -5.63
CA PHE A 14 12.46 5.99 -4.29
C PHE A 14 11.81 7.37 -4.17
N GLY A 15 12.48 8.42 -4.65
CA GLY A 15 11.95 9.78 -4.66
C GLY A 15 10.65 9.89 -5.45
N LEU A 16 10.55 9.23 -6.61
CA LEU A 16 9.34 9.21 -7.43
C LEU A 16 8.17 8.55 -6.70
N ILE A 17 8.40 7.37 -6.11
CA ILE A 17 7.38 6.63 -5.37
C ILE A 17 6.97 7.41 -4.12
N ALA A 18 7.93 7.95 -3.35
CA ALA A 18 7.67 8.76 -2.17
C ALA A 18 6.89 10.05 -2.51
N ALA A 19 7.25 10.74 -3.59
CA ALA A 19 6.53 11.91 -4.06
C ALA A 19 5.10 11.56 -4.50
N THR A 20 4.92 10.40 -5.16
CA THR A 20 3.59 9.90 -5.56
C THR A 20 2.74 9.58 -4.34
N LEU A 21 3.27 8.85 -3.35
CA LEU A 21 2.56 8.55 -2.10
C LEU A 21 2.19 9.84 -1.34
N GLY A 22 3.13 10.78 -1.24
CA GLY A 22 2.92 12.08 -0.62
C GLY A 22 1.82 12.87 -1.31
N ALA A 23 1.82 12.92 -2.65
CA ALA A 23 0.79 13.58 -3.44
C ALA A 23 -0.59 12.92 -3.25
N VAL A 24 -0.67 11.59 -3.26
CA VAL A 24 -1.92 10.82 -3.06
C VAL A 24 -2.47 11.01 -1.65
N PHE A 25 -1.63 10.94 -0.61
CA PHE A 25 -2.08 11.15 0.77
C PHE A 25 -2.47 12.62 1.02
N TRP A 26 -1.76 13.57 0.43
CA TRP A 26 -2.11 15.00 0.52
C TRP A 26 -3.47 15.28 -0.12
N THR A 27 -3.69 14.75 -1.32
CA THR A 27 -4.96 14.92 -2.04
C THR A 27 -6.10 14.13 -1.38
N ALA A 28 -5.83 12.98 -0.76
CA ALA A 28 -6.80 12.19 0.00
C ALA A 28 -7.16 12.80 1.37
N SER A 29 -6.21 13.45 2.05
CA SER A 29 -6.43 14.16 3.32
C SER A 29 -7.27 15.45 3.14
N ARG A 30 -7.46 15.89 1.89
CA ARG A 30 -8.25 17.08 1.59
C ARG A 30 -9.74 16.77 1.64
N GLU A 31 -10.37 17.07 2.77
CA GLU A 31 -11.78 16.76 3.03
C GLU A 31 -12.80 17.68 2.30
N GLN A 32 -12.35 18.65 1.50
CA GLN A 32 -13.21 19.62 0.80
C GLN A 32 -12.83 19.74 -0.69
N GLY A 33 -13.82 19.60 -1.58
CA GLY A 33 -13.69 19.82 -3.03
C GLY A 33 -14.00 18.61 -3.92
N LEU A 34 -13.71 18.73 -5.23
CA LEU A 34 -13.93 17.70 -6.26
C LEU A 34 -13.15 16.40 -5.97
N TRP A 35 -11.99 16.51 -5.32
CA TRP A 35 -11.12 15.39 -4.96
C TRP A 35 -11.76 14.46 -3.93
N LYS A 36 -12.61 14.97 -3.01
CA LYS A 36 -13.37 14.12 -2.08
C LYS A 36 -14.31 13.17 -2.82
N ARG A 37 -14.97 13.66 -3.88
CA ARG A 37 -15.93 12.87 -4.66
C ARG A 37 -15.22 11.80 -5.49
N PHE A 38 -14.00 12.09 -5.97
CA PHE A 38 -13.13 11.13 -6.61
C PHE A 38 -12.65 10.05 -5.62
N TYR A 39 -12.16 10.44 -4.43
CA TYR A 39 -11.71 9.49 -3.39
C TYR A 39 -12.83 8.68 -2.74
N THR A 40 -14.08 9.13 -2.86
CA THR A 40 -15.26 8.35 -2.43
C THR A 40 -15.51 7.16 -3.36
N PHE A 41 -15.20 7.30 -4.65
CA PHE A 41 -15.30 6.21 -5.63
C PHE A 41 -14.05 5.35 -5.68
N VAL A 42 -12.87 5.97 -5.55
CA VAL A 42 -11.58 5.27 -5.64
C VAL A 42 -10.79 5.51 -4.36
N PRO A 43 -10.59 4.48 -3.51
CA PRO A 43 -9.87 4.66 -2.26
C PRO A 43 -8.40 5.01 -2.52
N ALA A 44 -7.80 5.79 -1.62
CA ALA A 44 -6.41 6.24 -1.75
C ALA A 44 -5.43 5.06 -1.90
N LEU A 45 -5.72 3.92 -1.24
CA LEU A 45 -4.96 2.68 -1.34
C LEU A 45 -4.92 2.10 -2.76
N LEU A 46 -6.01 2.24 -3.52
CA LEU A 46 -6.04 1.75 -4.90
C LEU A 46 -5.14 2.62 -5.79
N LEU A 47 -5.19 3.95 -5.65
CA LEU A 47 -4.30 4.85 -6.39
C LEU A 47 -2.84 4.61 -6.03
N CYS A 48 -2.52 4.45 -4.74
CA CYS A 48 -1.15 4.24 -4.31
C CYS A 48 -0.59 2.89 -4.75
N TYR A 49 -1.44 1.93 -5.14
CA TYR A 49 -1.04 0.68 -5.76
C TYR A 49 -0.98 0.77 -7.29
N LEU A 50 -1.97 1.41 -7.90
CA LEU A 50 -2.12 1.50 -9.35
C LEU A 50 -1.03 2.36 -9.99
N ILE A 51 -0.70 3.52 -9.40
CA ILE A 51 0.29 4.44 -9.99
C ILE A 51 1.69 3.80 -10.04
N PRO A 52 2.23 3.22 -8.95
CA PRO A 52 3.50 2.48 -9.02
C PRO A 52 3.43 1.26 -9.93
N GLY A 53 2.27 0.59 -10.00
CA GLY A 53 2.03 -0.51 -10.93
C GLY A 53 2.16 -0.08 -12.40
N ILE A 54 1.61 1.07 -12.78
CA ILE A 54 1.75 1.64 -14.13
C ILE A 54 3.21 1.95 -14.43
N TYR A 55 3.96 2.54 -13.49
CA TYR A 55 5.39 2.81 -13.67
C TYR A 55 6.19 1.53 -13.94
N ASN A 56 5.84 0.43 -13.27
CA ASN A 56 6.44 -0.88 -13.50
C ASN A 56 6.03 -1.46 -14.87
N THR A 57 4.76 -1.38 -15.27
CA THR A 57 4.28 -1.90 -16.57
C THR A 57 4.83 -1.12 -17.77
N VAL A 58 5.02 0.20 -17.64
CA VAL A 58 5.61 1.05 -18.70
C VAL A 58 7.14 0.84 -18.80
N GLY A 59 7.75 0.09 -17.88
CA GLY A 59 9.20 -0.18 -17.88
C GLY A 59 10.05 0.98 -17.37
N LEU A 60 9.43 1.98 -16.73
CA LEU A 60 10.13 3.11 -16.09
C LEU A 60 10.88 2.67 -14.83
N ILE A 61 10.36 1.65 -14.13
CA ILE A 61 10.92 1.08 -12.90
C ILE A 61 10.95 -0.43 -13.08
N ASP A 62 12.09 -1.08 -12.81
CA ASP A 62 12.16 -2.54 -12.69
C ASP A 62 11.98 -2.94 -11.21
N GLY A 63 10.75 -3.28 -10.81
CA GLY A 63 10.48 -3.67 -9.42
C GLY A 63 11.13 -4.99 -8.98
N GLN A 64 11.68 -5.80 -9.90
CA GLN A 64 12.25 -7.12 -9.60
C GLN A 64 13.77 -7.09 -9.44
N ASN A 65 14.48 -6.19 -10.14
CA ASN A 65 15.95 -6.11 -10.10
C ASN A 65 16.52 -4.90 -9.32
N THR A 66 15.68 -4.08 -8.70
CA THR A 66 16.10 -2.87 -8.00
C THR A 66 16.40 -3.15 -6.51
N LYS A 67 17.58 -2.74 -6.02
CA LYS A 67 18.00 -2.88 -4.61
C LYS A 67 17.11 -2.09 -3.65
N LEU A 68 16.30 -1.18 -4.18
CA LEU A 68 15.29 -0.45 -3.43
C LEU A 68 14.14 -1.32 -2.93
N TYR A 69 13.59 -2.21 -3.77
CA TYR A 69 12.48 -3.09 -3.35
C TYR A 69 12.99 -4.13 -2.35
N ASN A 70 14.20 -4.65 -2.60
CA ASN A 70 14.86 -5.65 -1.79
C ASN A 70 16.33 -5.21 -1.56
N PRO A 71 16.75 -4.76 -0.37
CA PRO A 71 16.15 -5.01 0.95
C PRO A 71 15.44 -3.81 1.63
N ILE A 72 15.53 -2.58 1.12
CA ILE A 72 15.16 -1.39 1.92
C ILE A 72 13.65 -1.31 2.17
N ALA A 73 12.83 -1.38 1.11
CA ALA A 73 11.38 -1.25 1.23
C ALA A 73 10.76 -2.44 1.98
N ARG A 74 11.11 -3.67 1.62
CA ARG A 74 10.53 -4.88 2.18
C ARG A 74 11.07 -5.22 3.56
N ASP A 75 12.37 -5.09 3.79
CA ASP A 75 12.98 -5.62 5.02
C ASP A 75 13.07 -4.56 6.13
N ILE A 76 12.89 -3.27 5.83
CA ILE A 76 12.94 -2.19 6.83
C ILE A 76 11.65 -1.36 6.86
N LEU A 77 11.19 -0.81 5.71
CA LEU A 77 10.01 0.05 5.72
C LEU A 77 8.71 -0.72 6.01
N LEU A 78 8.54 -1.90 5.44
CA LEU A 78 7.34 -2.73 5.64
C LEU A 78 7.18 -3.20 7.09
N PRO A 79 8.19 -3.82 7.76
CA PRO A 79 8.05 -4.18 9.17
C PRO A 79 7.88 -2.96 10.08
N ALA A 80 8.58 -1.84 9.81
CA ALA A 80 8.38 -0.60 10.57
C ALA A 80 6.94 -0.07 10.43
N ALA A 81 6.37 -0.09 9.23
CA ALA A 81 5.00 0.32 8.98
C ALA A 81 3.98 -0.60 9.67
N LEU A 82 4.21 -1.92 9.69
CA LEU A 82 3.36 -2.88 10.40
C LEU A 82 3.40 -2.65 11.92
N ILE A 83 4.58 -2.37 12.48
CA ILE A 83 4.72 -2.05 13.91
C ILE A 83 4.00 -0.73 14.23
N LEU A 84 4.22 0.31 13.41
CA LEU A 84 3.57 1.61 13.60
C LEU A 84 2.05 1.51 13.44
N LEU A 85 1.57 0.73 12.49
CA LEU A 85 0.15 0.42 12.33
C LEU A 85 -0.39 -0.32 13.56
N THR A 86 0.35 -1.31 14.08
CA THR A 86 -0.06 -2.06 15.28
C THR A 86 -0.11 -1.17 16.52
N LEU A 87 0.82 -0.21 16.65
CA LEU A 87 0.83 0.79 17.73
C LEU A 87 -0.28 1.84 17.57
N ALA A 88 -0.62 2.22 16.34
CA ALA A 88 -1.70 3.16 16.04
C ALA A 88 -3.09 2.54 16.26
N VAL A 89 -3.20 1.21 16.16
CA VAL A 89 -4.42 0.47 16.46
C VAL A 89 -4.63 0.39 17.98
N ASP A 90 -5.85 0.68 18.43
CA ASP A 90 -6.24 0.50 19.82
C ASP A 90 -6.38 -0.99 20.18
N ILE A 91 -5.31 -1.58 20.72
CA ILE A 91 -5.28 -2.96 21.23
C ILE A 91 -6.33 -3.19 22.31
N LYS A 92 -6.66 -2.19 23.13
CA LYS A 92 -7.68 -2.34 24.16
C LYS A 92 -9.08 -2.40 23.55
N GLY A 93 -9.31 -1.63 22.49
CA GLY A 93 -10.50 -1.72 21.64
C GLY A 93 -10.63 -3.09 20.97
N ILE A 94 -9.55 -3.62 20.40
CA ILE A 94 -9.54 -4.95 19.77
C ILE A 94 -9.85 -6.06 20.78
N LEU A 95 -9.26 -6.00 21.98
CA LEU A 95 -9.50 -6.98 23.04
C LEU A 95 -10.96 -6.94 23.54
N ARG A 96 -11.56 -5.75 23.61
CA ARG A 96 -12.98 -5.58 24.00
C ARG A 96 -13.97 -6.24 23.03
N LEU A 97 -13.59 -6.41 21.76
CA LEU A 97 -14.38 -7.14 20.78
C LEU A 97 -14.33 -8.67 21.00
N GLY A 98 -13.24 -9.17 21.60
CA GLY A 98 -13.07 -10.55 22.06
C GLY A 98 -13.57 -11.60 21.04
N PRO A 99 -14.52 -12.47 21.40
CA PRO A 99 -14.97 -13.56 20.54
C PRO A 99 -15.70 -13.10 19.27
N LYS A 100 -16.25 -11.87 19.24
CA LYS A 100 -16.95 -11.36 18.04
C LYS A 100 -15.99 -11.14 16.88
N LEU A 101 -14.76 -10.71 17.16
CA LEU A 101 -13.75 -10.49 16.12
C LEU A 101 -13.32 -11.81 15.47
N VAL A 102 -13.13 -12.84 16.29
CA VAL A 102 -12.76 -14.18 15.82
C VAL A 102 -13.87 -14.78 14.96
N LEU A 103 -15.14 -14.71 15.40
CA LEU A 103 -16.29 -15.17 14.61
C LEU A 103 -16.42 -14.40 13.29
N MET A 104 -16.22 -13.08 13.29
CA MET A 104 -16.24 -12.27 12.07
C MET A 104 -15.13 -12.69 11.10
N TYR A 105 -13.90 -12.90 11.60
CA TYR A 105 -12.77 -13.34 10.79
C TYR A 105 -12.99 -14.75 10.21
N LEU A 106 -13.45 -15.70 11.03
CA LEU A 106 -13.74 -17.06 10.58
C LEU A 106 -14.90 -17.09 9.59
N GLY A 107 -15.96 -16.32 9.84
CA GLY A 107 -17.09 -16.18 8.91
C GLY A 107 -16.66 -15.59 7.56
N ALA A 108 -15.82 -14.55 7.56
CA ALA A 108 -15.26 -13.98 6.34
C ALA A 108 -14.35 -14.99 5.62
N SER A 109 -13.45 -15.65 6.34
CA SER A 109 -12.54 -16.66 5.78
C SER A 109 -13.31 -17.83 5.16
N ALA A 110 -14.32 -18.35 5.86
CA ALA A 110 -15.19 -19.41 5.37
C ALA A 110 -16.07 -18.96 4.18
N SER A 111 -16.46 -17.68 4.13
CA SER A 111 -17.20 -17.13 2.99
C SER A 111 -16.36 -17.06 1.72
N ILE A 112 -15.04 -16.85 1.84
CA ILE A 112 -14.12 -16.67 0.71
C ILE A 112 -13.51 -17.99 0.28
N MET A 113 -13.36 -18.95 1.21
CA MET A 113 -12.95 -20.32 0.94
C MET A 113 -14.20 -21.21 0.85
N PRO A 114 -14.90 -21.29 -0.31
CA PRO A 114 -15.87 -22.35 -0.51
C PRO A 114 -15.11 -23.68 -0.42
N SER A 115 -15.66 -24.61 0.33
CA SER A 115 -15.15 -25.97 0.50
C SER A 115 -14.90 -26.62 -0.87
N VAL A 116 -13.62 -26.68 -1.27
CA VAL A 116 -13.09 -27.54 -2.33
C VAL A 116 -12.42 -28.74 -1.70
#